data_AF-A0A4Q9EGA6-F1
#
_entry.id   AF-A0A4Q9EGA6-F1
#
_cell.length_a   1.000
_cell.length_b   1.000
_cell.length_c   1.000
_cell.angle_alpha   90.00
_cell.angle_beta   90.00
_cell.angle_gamma   90.00
#
_symmetry.space_group_name_H-M   'P 1'
#
loop_
_entity.id
_entity.type
_entity.pdbx_description
1 polymer ?
#
loop_
_entity_poly.entity_id
_entity_poly.type
_entity_poly.pdbx_seq_one_letter_code
_entity_poly.pdbx_strand_id
1 'polypeptide(L)'
;MADPVKCTETRGGKDVRPPIEEIVFCLSSWRRAISKLDGHQLGWIRYCYAHDLNYDYQVLITKHVWEEFKKTLAGKRITKKVTARLAQLVWLAVQQHARKCSGIQGKEYTATQLADFIGVSKSTWSECYGPHWGALLLMIMVLDCASLDRVLKARDASRLCNLAS
;
A
#
# COMPACT_ATOMS: atom_id res chain seq x y z
N MET A 1 -46.69 19.97 53.54
CA MET A 1 -46.28 19.05 52.45
C MET A 1 -46.34 19.85 51.18
N ALA A 2 -45.22 20.08 50.51
CA ALA A 2 -45.18 20.82 49.25
C ALA A 2 -45.25 19.81 48.10
N ASP A 3 -46.24 19.93 47.23
CA ASP A 3 -46.40 19.05 46.08
C ASP A 3 -45.31 19.34 45.03
N PRO A 4 -44.75 18.31 44.38
CA PRO A 4 -43.72 18.50 43.37
C PRO A 4 -44.31 19.17 42.13
N VAL A 5 -43.79 20.35 41.79
CA VAL A 5 -44.15 21.09 40.58
C VAL A 5 -43.59 20.33 39.38
N LYS A 6 -44.48 19.86 38.50
CA LYS A 6 -44.12 19.21 37.24
C LYS A 6 -43.63 20.27 36.24
N CYS A 7 -42.32 20.50 36.20
CA CYS A 7 -41.68 21.33 35.18
C CYS A 7 -41.54 20.52 33.89
N THR A 8 -42.27 20.88 32.85
CA THR A 8 -42.07 20.34 31.50
C THR A 8 -40.90 21.09 30.86
N GLU A 9 -39.86 20.37 30.44
CA GLU A 9 -38.66 20.95 29.82
C GLU A 9 -39.06 21.76 28.57
N THR A 10 -38.85 23.08 28.59
CA THR A 10 -39.28 24.01 27.53
C THR A 10 -38.27 24.11 26.38
N ARG A 11 -37.13 23.40 26.47
CA ARG A 11 -36.25 23.23 25.32
C ARG A 11 -36.94 22.25 24.38
N GLY A 12 -37.71 22.77 23.43
CA GLY A 12 -38.05 22.02 22.23
C GLY A 12 -36.76 21.38 21.72
N GLY A 13 -36.73 20.05 21.71
CA GLY A 13 -35.55 19.28 21.37
C GLY A 13 -35.10 19.71 19.99
N LYS A 14 -34.12 20.62 19.93
CA LYS A 14 -33.36 20.82 18.71
C LYS A 14 -32.79 19.44 18.44
N ASP A 15 -33.23 18.82 17.34
CA ASP A 15 -32.55 17.64 16.81
C ASP A 15 -31.06 17.94 16.87
N VAL A 16 -30.37 17.27 17.80
CA VAL A 16 -28.94 17.42 17.95
C VAL A 16 -28.40 16.70 16.73
N ARG A 17 -28.27 17.44 15.63
CA ARG A 17 -27.64 16.90 14.43
C ARG A 17 -26.25 16.44 14.86
N PRO A 18 -25.90 15.17 14.61
CA PRO A 18 -24.59 14.68 14.99
C PRO A 18 -23.52 15.61 14.40
N PRO A 19 -22.44 15.92 15.15
CA PRO A 19 -21.40 16.86 14.70
C PRO A 19 -20.76 16.51 13.35
N ILE A 20 -20.90 15.26 12.91
CA ILE A 20 -20.40 14.75 11.64
C ILE A 20 -21.55 13.99 10.96
N GLU A 21 -21.80 14.31 9.70
CA GLU A 21 -22.77 13.57 8.88
C GLU A 21 -22.32 12.11 8.68
N GLU A 22 -23.26 11.18 8.64
CA GLU A 22 -22.97 9.74 8.47
C GLU A 22 -22.15 9.45 7.21
N ILE A 23 -22.41 10.17 6.11
CA ILE A 23 -21.64 10.03 4.88
C ILE A 23 -20.19 10.47 5.05
N VAL A 24 -19.93 11.58 5.75
CA VAL A 24 -18.59 12.07 6.07
C VAL A 24 -17.88 11.08 6.99
N PHE A 25 -18.61 10.50 7.93
CA PHE A 25 -18.10 9.45 8.81
C PHE A 25 -17.73 8.17 8.05
N CYS A 26 -18.57 7.74 7.11
CA CYS A 26 -18.33 6.58 6.25
C CYS A 26 -17.13 6.80 5.34
N LEU A 27 -17.03 7.96 4.69
CA LEU A 27 -15.89 8.33 3.84
C LEU A 27 -14.58 8.41 4.64
N SER A 28 -14.63 8.87 5.89
CA SER A 28 -13.44 8.95 6.77
C SER A 28 -13.01 7.60 7.36
N SER A 29 -13.80 6.53 7.23
CA SER A 29 -13.45 5.19 7.72
C SER A 29 -12.17 4.65 7.08
N TRP A 30 -11.98 4.87 5.78
CA TRP A 30 -10.77 4.48 5.06
C TRP A 30 -9.56 5.25 5.54
N ARG A 31 -9.69 6.57 5.73
CA ARG A 31 -8.61 7.41 6.27
C ARG A 31 -8.16 6.91 7.64
N ARG A 32 -9.11 6.58 8.52
CA ARG A 32 -8.83 6.00 9.85
C ARG A 32 -8.11 4.65 9.74
N ALA A 33 -8.57 3.77 8.84
CA ALA A 33 -7.96 2.47 8.62
C ALA A 33 -6.52 2.57 8.11
N ILE A 34 -6.28 3.41 7.10
CA ILE A 34 -4.94 3.67 6.54
C ILE A 34 -4.03 4.26 7.61
N SER A 35 -4.53 5.14 8.46
CA SER A 35 -3.73 5.74 9.55
C SER A 35 -3.29 4.75 10.62
N LYS A 36 -3.84 3.53 10.65
CA LYS A 36 -3.40 2.43 11.53
C LYS A 36 -2.26 1.59 10.92
N LEU A 37 -1.99 1.74 9.63
CA LEU A 37 -0.87 1.06 8.98
C LEU A 37 0.42 1.83 9.24
N ASP A 38 1.52 1.10 9.22
CA ASP A 38 2.86 1.61 9.45
C ASP A 38 3.85 1.09 8.39
N GLY A 39 5.00 1.77 8.29
CA GLY A 39 6.13 1.35 7.47
C GLY A 39 5.81 1.13 5.98
N HIS A 40 6.23 -0.02 5.47
CA HIS A 40 6.16 -0.35 4.04
C HIS A 40 4.72 -0.52 3.54
N GLN A 41 3.78 -1.01 4.36
CA GLN A 41 2.39 -1.19 3.94
C GLN A 41 1.65 0.15 3.86
N LEU A 42 1.87 1.06 4.82
CA LEU A 42 1.36 2.44 4.71
C LEU A 42 1.93 3.12 3.46
N GLY A 43 3.23 3.01 3.26
CA GLY A 43 3.91 3.56 2.08
C GLY A 43 3.34 2.99 0.79
N TRP A 44 3.10 1.67 0.74
CA TRP A 44 2.52 1.00 -0.43
C TRP A 44 1.14 1.57 -0.77
N ILE A 45 0.24 1.65 0.21
CA ILE A 45 -1.12 2.15 -0.02
C ILE A 45 -1.10 3.61 -0.49
N ARG A 46 -0.28 4.45 0.15
CA ARG A 46 -0.13 5.86 -0.23
C ARG A 46 0.43 6.01 -1.66
N TYR A 47 1.45 5.24 -1.99
CA TYR A 47 2.09 5.31 -3.29
C TYR A 47 1.17 4.80 -4.42
N CYS A 48 0.56 3.61 -4.25
CA CYS A 48 -0.19 2.94 -5.29
C CYS A 48 -1.61 3.49 -5.48
N TYR A 49 -2.28 3.89 -4.40
CA TYR A 49 -3.71 4.22 -4.42
C TYR A 49 -4.03 5.67 -4.08
N ALA A 50 -3.15 6.37 -3.35
CA ALA A 50 -3.30 7.80 -3.08
C ALA A 50 -2.46 8.68 -4.03
N HIS A 51 -1.70 8.07 -4.94
CA HIS A 51 -0.76 8.76 -5.84
C HIS A 51 0.23 9.66 -5.09
N ASP A 52 0.61 9.29 -3.87
CA ASP A 52 1.55 10.01 -3.06
C ASP A 52 2.98 9.67 -3.51
N LEU A 53 3.60 10.57 -4.27
CA LEU A 53 4.93 10.36 -4.85
C LEU A 53 6.07 10.64 -3.86
N ASN A 54 5.79 10.73 -2.57
CA ASN A 54 6.83 10.89 -1.55
C ASN A 54 7.90 9.78 -1.69
N TYR A 55 9.15 10.22 -1.85
CA TYR A 55 10.30 9.36 -2.07
C TYR A 55 10.53 8.39 -0.90
N ASP A 56 10.26 8.81 0.34
CA ASP A 56 10.49 7.99 1.53
C ASP A 56 9.63 6.72 1.52
N TYR A 57 8.38 6.81 1.04
CA TYR A 57 7.53 5.64 0.88
C TYR A 57 8.09 4.66 -0.14
N GLN A 58 8.57 5.17 -1.27
CA GLN A 58 9.19 4.33 -2.30
C GLN A 58 10.46 3.63 -1.77
N VAL A 59 11.28 4.32 -0.98
CA VAL A 59 12.46 3.75 -0.33
C VAL A 59 12.06 2.67 0.68
N LEU A 60 11.03 2.90 1.51
CA LEU A 60 10.55 1.91 2.48
C LEU A 60 10.05 0.63 1.81
N ILE A 61 9.24 0.78 0.76
CA ILE A 61 8.71 -0.34 -0.04
C ILE A 61 9.86 -1.13 -0.67
N THR A 62 10.74 -0.45 -1.40
CA THR A 62 11.83 -1.11 -2.15
C THR A 62 12.84 -1.76 -1.22
N LYS A 63 13.14 -1.16 -0.06
CA LYS A 63 13.93 -1.81 0.99
C LYS A 63 13.27 -3.10 1.47
N HIS A 64 11.97 -3.07 1.80
CA HIS A 64 11.26 -4.28 2.23
C HIS A 64 11.29 -5.39 1.17
N VAL A 65 10.93 -5.07 -0.07
CA VAL A 65 10.95 -6.04 -1.18
C VAL A 65 12.37 -6.57 -1.43
N TRP A 66 13.39 -5.73 -1.32
CA TRP A 66 14.78 -6.14 -1.44
C TRP A 66 15.21 -7.12 -0.34
N GLU A 67 14.85 -6.85 0.91
CA GLU A 67 15.14 -7.75 2.03
C GLU A 67 14.47 -9.12 1.85
N GLU A 68 13.21 -9.16 1.43
CA GLU A 68 12.53 -10.42 1.10
C GLU A 68 13.18 -11.14 -0.09
N PHE A 69 13.51 -10.41 -1.15
CA PHE A 69 14.14 -10.99 -2.33
C PHE A 69 15.52 -11.57 -2.03
N LYS A 70 16.32 -10.91 -1.17
CA LYS A 70 17.62 -11.43 -0.75
C LYS A 70 17.55 -12.81 -0.09
N LYS A 71 16.44 -13.14 0.58
CA LYS A 71 16.23 -14.48 1.16
C LYS A 71 16.23 -15.55 0.06
N THR A 72 15.70 -15.24 -1.13
CA THR A 72 15.73 -16.16 -2.29
C THR A 72 17.12 -16.34 -2.90
N LEU A 73 18.05 -15.46 -2.55
CA LEU A 73 19.45 -15.46 -3.01
C LEU A 73 20.40 -16.08 -1.98
N ALA A 74 19.90 -16.49 -0.81
CA ALA A 74 20.71 -17.08 0.24
C ALA A 74 21.49 -18.31 -0.27
N GLY A 75 22.76 -18.40 0.11
CA GLY A 75 23.67 -19.48 -0.32
C GLY A 75 24.28 -19.29 -1.72
N LYS A 76 23.88 -18.29 -2.49
CA LYS A 76 24.46 -18.00 -3.81
C LYS A 76 25.54 -16.93 -3.70
N ARG A 77 26.70 -17.16 -4.33
CA ARG A 77 27.75 -16.15 -4.45
C ARG A 77 27.37 -15.16 -5.54
N ILE A 78 27.09 -13.92 -5.16
CA ILE A 78 26.66 -12.86 -6.07
C ILE A 78 27.69 -11.73 -6.05
N THR A 79 28.06 -11.22 -7.23
CA THR A 79 29.00 -10.10 -7.35
C THR A 79 28.31 -8.78 -7.06
N LYS A 80 29.08 -7.77 -6.60
CA LYS A 80 28.56 -6.42 -6.34
C LYS A 80 27.80 -5.84 -7.55
N LYS A 81 28.27 -6.10 -8.76
CA LYS A 81 27.64 -5.66 -10.02
C LYS A 81 26.26 -6.29 -10.23
N VAL A 82 26.11 -7.59 -9.96
CA VAL A 82 24.82 -8.27 -10.08
C VAL A 82 23.87 -7.80 -8.98
N THR A 83 24.36 -7.63 -7.75
CA THR A 83 23.56 -7.09 -6.65
C THR A 83 22.98 -5.71 -6.98
N ALA A 84 23.79 -4.81 -7.54
CA ALA A 84 23.34 -3.48 -7.94
C ALA A 84 22.24 -3.52 -9.01
N ARG A 85 22.38 -4.40 -10.01
CA ARG A 85 21.36 -4.60 -11.06
C ARG A 85 20.06 -5.17 -10.50
N LEU A 86 20.15 -6.14 -9.58
CA LEU A 86 18.96 -6.70 -8.94
C LEU A 86 18.25 -5.65 -8.07
N ALA A 87 18.99 -4.79 -7.36
CA ALA A 87 18.40 -3.68 -6.62
C ALA A 87 17.68 -2.68 -7.55
N GLN A 88 18.28 -2.33 -8.70
CA GLN A 88 17.61 -1.53 -9.72
C GLN A 88 16.34 -2.22 -10.25
N LEU A 89 16.39 -3.54 -10.44
CA LEU A 89 15.25 -4.32 -10.91
C LEU A 89 14.09 -4.30 -9.90
N VAL A 90 14.37 -4.31 -8.59
CA VAL A 90 13.34 -4.13 -7.55
C VAL A 90 12.63 -2.80 -7.69
N TRP A 91 13.37 -1.71 -7.89
CA TRP A 91 12.80 -0.38 -8.11
C TRP A 91 11.86 -0.36 -9.32
N LEU A 92 12.29 -0.93 -10.46
CA LEU A 92 11.50 -0.99 -11.67
C LEU A 92 10.22 -1.82 -11.48
N ALA A 93 10.31 -2.93 -10.76
CA ALA A 93 9.18 -3.81 -10.51
C ALA A 93 8.11 -3.11 -9.64
N VAL A 94 8.55 -2.41 -8.59
CA VAL A 94 7.67 -1.61 -7.72
C VAL A 94 6.96 -0.51 -8.51
N GLN A 95 7.70 0.23 -9.33
CA GLN A 95 7.12 1.29 -10.17
C GLN A 95 6.11 0.76 -11.18
N GLN A 96 6.41 -0.35 -11.84
CA GLN A 96 5.48 -0.95 -12.81
C GLN A 96 4.18 -1.35 -12.14
N HIS A 97 4.25 -2.03 -10.99
CA HIS A 97 3.06 -2.48 -10.29
C HIS A 97 2.26 -1.31 -9.73
N ALA A 98 2.92 -0.28 -9.17
CA ALA A 98 2.22 0.90 -8.68
C ALA A 98 1.48 1.67 -9.78
N ARG A 99 2.07 1.79 -10.98
CA ARG A 99 1.38 2.36 -12.16
C ARG A 99 0.12 1.57 -12.49
N LYS A 100 0.22 0.24 -12.49
CA LYS A 100 -0.93 -0.64 -12.72
C LYS A 100 -2.05 -0.42 -11.68
N CYS A 101 -1.72 -0.27 -10.40
CA CYS A 101 -2.70 -0.01 -9.35
C CYS A 101 -3.36 1.38 -9.45
N SER A 102 -2.59 2.39 -9.85
CA SER A 102 -3.07 3.79 -9.94
C SER A 102 -4.06 4.05 -11.08
N GLY A 103 -4.36 3.06 -11.92
CA GLY A 103 -5.25 3.23 -13.09
C GLY A 103 -4.65 4.10 -14.20
N ILE A 104 -3.40 4.58 -14.04
CA ILE A 104 -2.64 5.24 -15.09
C ILE A 104 -2.36 4.19 -16.17
N GLN A 105 -3.10 4.27 -17.28
CA GLN A 105 -2.88 3.42 -18.44
C GLN A 105 -1.47 3.67 -18.99
N GLY A 106 -0.56 2.77 -18.67
CA GLY A 106 0.82 2.77 -19.15
C GLY A 106 1.18 1.36 -19.62
N LYS A 107 1.93 1.28 -20.71
CA LYS A 107 2.44 0.00 -21.21
C LYS A 107 3.42 -0.58 -20.17
N GLU A 108 3.25 -1.85 -19.83
CA GLU A 108 4.22 -2.58 -19.02
C GLU A 108 5.61 -2.55 -19.69
N TYR A 109 6.67 -2.58 -18.89
CA TYR A 109 8.02 -2.61 -19.41
C TYR A 109 8.23 -3.90 -20.21
N THR A 110 8.73 -3.75 -21.43
CA THR A 110 9.14 -4.89 -22.25
C THR A 110 10.48 -5.45 -21.76
N ALA A 111 10.72 -6.73 -22.04
CA ALA A 111 12.01 -7.39 -21.73
C ALA A 111 13.22 -6.61 -22.26
N THR A 112 13.12 -6.05 -23.47
CA THR A 112 14.18 -5.22 -24.07
C THR A 112 14.43 -3.95 -23.26
N GLN A 113 13.38 -3.21 -22.89
CA GLN A 113 13.53 -1.99 -22.09
C GLN A 113 14.15 -2.27 -20.72
N LEU A 114 13.74 -3.36 -20.06
CA LEU A 114 14.30 -3.75 -18.77
C LEU A 114 15.78 -4.13 -18.91
N ALA A 115 16.16 -4.86 -19.97
CA ALA A 115 17.55 -5.19 -20.25
C ALA A 115 18.40 -3.93 -20.44
N ASP A 116 17.89 -2.95 -21.19
CA ASP A 116 18.55 -1.67 -21.41
C ASP A 116 18.71 -0.88 -20.10
N PHE A 117 17.65 -0.82 -19.26
CA PHE A 117 17.68 -0.10 -17.99
C PHE A 117 18.70 -0.66 -16.98
N ILE A 118 18.90 -1.98 -16.94
CA ILE A 118 19.90 -2.60 -16.06
C ILE A 118 21.26 -2.82 -16.75
N GLY A 119 21.39 -2.37 -18.01
CA GLY A 119 22.61 -2.42 -18.81
C GLY A 119 23.10 -3.85 -19.08
N VAL A 120 22.21 -4.74 -19.54
CA VAL A 120 22.54 -6.12 -19.96
C VAL A 120 22.08 -6.39 -21.39
N SER A 121 22.69 -7.38 -22.05
CA SER A 121 22.23 -7.81 -23.37
C SER A 121 20.88 -8.54 -23.29
N LYS A 122 20.18 -8.63 -24.41
CA LYS A 122 18.91 -9.38 -24.51
C LYS A 122 19.04 -10.86 -24.12
N SER A 123 20.15 -11.52 -24.50
CA SER A 123 20.40 -12.92 -24.11
C SER A 123 20.66 -13.05 -22.60
N THR A 124 21.49 -12.17 -22.02
CA THR A 124 21.70 -12.15 -20.56
C THR A 124 20.41 -11.86 -19.80
N TRP A 125 19.53 -11.02 -20.36
CA TRP A 125 18.21 -10.78 -19.78
C TRP A 125 17.40 -12.08 -19.74
N SER A 126 17.19 -12.73 -20.88
CA SER A 126 16.36 -13.95 -20.95
C SER A 126 16.90 -15.09 -20.09
N GLU A 127 18.22 -15.25 -20.04
CA GLU A 127 18.87 -16.37 -19.35
C GLU A 127 19.00 -16.16 -17.84
N CYS A 128 19.21 -14.90 -17.39
CA CYS A 128 19.54 -14.63 -15.99
C CYS A 128 18.52 -13.75 -15.26
N TYR A 129 18.05 -12.65 -15.87
CA TYR A 129 17.26 -11.64 -15.15
C TYR A 129 15.74 -11.78 -15.34
N GLY A 130 15.28 -12.41 -16.41
CA GLY A 130 13.87 -12.69 -16.66
C GLY A 130 13.20 -13.49 -15.53
N PRO A 131 13.80 -14.59 -15.04
CA PRO A 131 13.26 -15.33 -13.89
C PRO A 131 13.19 -14.48 -12.62
N HIS A 132 14.21 -13.65 -12.36
CA HIS A 132 14.22 -12.74 -11.21
C HIS A 132 13.12 -11.67 -11.31
N TRP A 133 12.87 -11.14 -12.51
CA TRP A 133 11.78 -10.21 -12.77
C TRP A 133 10.42 -10.82 -12.43
N GLY A 134 10.15 -12.03 -12.91
CA GLY A 134 8.91 -12.75 -12.59
C GLY A 134 8.74 -12.97 -11.09
N ALA A 135 9.79 -13.38 -10.39
CA ALA A 135 9.75 -13.55 -8.94
C ALA A 135 9.47 -12.23 -8.20
N LEU A 136 10.08 -11.12 -8.63
CA LEU A 136 9.83 -9.78 -8.08
C LEU A 136 8.38 -9.35 -8.25
N LEU A 137 7.80 -9.54 -9.44
CA LEU A 137 6.39 -9.21 -9.67
C LEU A 137 5.45 -10.02 -8.78
N LEU A 138 5.73 -11.31 -8.56
CA LEU A 138 4.96 -12.15 -7.64
C LEU A 138 5.07 -11.66 -6.18
N MET A 139 6.27 -11.36 -5.70
CA MET A 139 6.45 -10.82 -4.34
C MET A 139 5.72 -9.50 -4.14
N ILE A 140 5.75 -8.61 -5.14
CA ILE A 140 5.04 -7.33 -5.08
C ILE A 140 3.52 -7.53 -5.11
N MET A 141 3.02 -8.48 -5.90
CA MET A 141 1.60 -8.84 -5.88
C MET A 141 1.17 -9.35 -4.49
N VAL A 142 1.99 -10.17 -3.84
CA VAL A 142 1.73 -10.62 -2.47
C VAL A 142 1.73 -9.46 -1.49
N LEU A 143 2.68 -8.53 -1.60
CA LEU A 143 2.71 -7.30 -0.80
C LEU A 143 1.44 -6.46 -0.99
N ASP A 144 0.97 -6.35 -2.23
CA ASP A 144 -0.25 -5.62 -2.57
C ASP A 144 -1.47 -6.22 -1.89
N CYS A 145 -1.70 -7.52 -2.10
CA CYS A 145 -2.78 -8.25 -1.45
C CYS A 145 -2.73 -8.15 0.07
N ALA A 146 -1.55 -8.33 0.68
CA ALA A 146 -1.37 -8.26 2.12
C ALA A 146 -1.64 -6.86 2.68
N SER A 147 -1.22 -5.81 1.96
CA SER A 147 -1.46 -4.43 2.35
C SER A 147 -2.94 -4.07 2.29
N LEU A 148 -3.62 -4.44 1.20
CA LEU A 148 -5.07 -4.23 1.05
C LEU A 148 -5.88 -4.98 2.11
N ASP A 149 -5.56 -6.25 2.36
CA ASP A 149 -6.20 -7.06 3.39
C ASP A 149 -6.04 -6.43 4.79
N ARG A 150 -4.85 -5.91 5.11
CA ARG A 150 -4.62 -5.20 6.38
C ARG A 150 -5.46 -3.94 6.49
N VAL A 151 -5.60 -3.14 5.43
CA VAL A 151 -6.47 -1.94 5.44
C VAL A 151 -7.93 -2.33 5.61
N LEU A 152 -8.41 -3.34 4.88
CA LEU A 152 -9.79 -3.82 4.97
C LEU A 152 -10.12 -4.27 6.40
N LYS A 153 -9.29 -5.13 6.99
CA LYS A 153 -9.44 -5.57 8.38
C LYS A 153 -9.44 -4.40 9.36
N ALA A 154 -8.53 -3.42 9.18
CA ALA A 154 -8.48 -2.23 10.02
C ALA A 154 -9.74 -1.36 9.90
N ARG A 155 -10.33 -1.28 8.69
CA ARG A 155 -11.57 -0.56 8.43
C ARG A 155 -12.75 -1.25 9.08
N ASP A 156 -12.89 -2.56 8.91
CA ASP A 156 -14.01 -3.33 9.46
C ASP A 156 -14.00 -3.32 10.99
N ALA A 157 -12.83 -3.51 11.61
CA ALA A 157 -12.67 -3.37 13.06
C ALA A 157 -13.07 -1.97 13.55
N SER A 158 -12.72 -0.92 12.79
CA SER A 158 -13.12 0.44 13.13
C SER A 158 -14.64 0.64 13.00
N ARG A 159 -15.29 0.06 11.98
CA ARG A 159 -16.75 0.14 11.84
C ARG A 159 -17.49 -0.55 12.98
N LEU A 160 -17.05 -1.75 13.36
CA LEU A 160 -17.65 -2.53 14.44
C LEU A 160 -17.56 -1.81 15.79
N CYS A 161 -16.41 -1.22 16.12
CA CYS A 161 -16.23 -0.46 17.36
C CYS A 161 -17.17 0.76 17.45
N ASN A 162 -17.45 1.41 16.32
CA ASN A 162 -18.33 2.58 16.26
C ASN A 162 -19.83 2.22 16.27
N LEU A 163 -20.20 0.99 15.93
CA LEU A 163 -21.58 0.49 16.05
C LEU A 163 -21.90 -0.05 17.44
N ALA A 164 -20.87 -0.35 18.24
CA ALA A 164 -20.97 -0.88 19.59
C ALA A 164 -20.84 0.19 20.69
N SER A 165 -20.57 1.45 20.32
CA SER A 165 -20.47 2.61 21.23
C SER A 165 -21.71 3.48 21.11
#